data_AF-A0A0F9CUE2-F1
#
_entry.id   AF-A0A0F9CUE2-F1
#
_cell.length_a   1.000
_cell.length_b   1.000
_cell.length_c   1.000
_cell.angle_alpha   90.00
_cell.angle_beta   90.00
_cell.angle_gamma   90.00
#
_symmetry.space_group_name_H-M   'P 1'
#
loop_
_entity.id
_entity.type
_entity.pdbx_description
1 polymer ?
#
loop_
_entity_poly.entity_id
_entity_poly.type
_entity_poly.pdbx_seq_one_letter_code
_entity_poly.pdbx_strand_id
1 'polypeptide(L)'
;MSRIIVISNADDLVNRYLSGESINQLSKIFGISRSVAARILTENGIELRNQSEAEKVKWDRMTAGQRERQVDAAHKATKGKEKTFEVLCKAAIAREKKPSNIGKDEIRLKRMLETRGHIVIGQKAVGPYNIDLGVVASETTVAVEVFGGWWHWYGKHAAIIDKRFRYLLNRGWYIIVVNSTDRHPITENTADYISDLINSISRNPPTFCKYWVIRGAGELIAGGSVNDDQISIKPTFTSGRNSKGQYCAVPR
;
A
#
# COMPACT_ATOMS: atom_id res chain seq x y z
N MET A 1 42.02 23.06 -35.86
CA MET A 1 41.05 23.67 -36.79
C MET A 1 39.67 23.10 -36.51
N SER A 2 38.74 23.91 -36.02
CA SER A 2 37.35 23.50 -35.78
C SER A 2 36.65 23.32 -37.13
N ARG A 3 36.20 22.10 -37.44
CA ARG A 3 35.47 21.82 -38.69
C ARG A 3 34.04 22.35 -38.52
N ILE A 4 33.69 23.42 -39.21
CA ILE A 4 32.33 23.95 -39.23
C ILE A 4 31.48 22.99 -40.07
N ILE A 5 30.64 22.20 -39.41
CA ILE A 5 29.61 21.41 -40.09
C ILE A 5 28.41 22.34 -40.28
N VAL A 6 28.20 22.82 -41.50
CA VAL A 6 26.99 23.56 -41.86
C VAL A 6 25.89 22.51 -42.07
N ILE A 7 25.00 22.40 -41.10
CA ILE A 7 23.79 21.57 -41.25
C ILE A 7 22.75 22.44 -41.90
N SER A 8 22.39 22.16 -43.16
CA SER A 8 21.40 22.90 -43.93
C SER A 8 19.95 22.78 -43.40
N ASN A 9 19.76 22.22 -42.20
CA ASN A 9 18.44 21.79 -41.72
C ASN A 9 18.31 21.86 -40.19
N ALA A 10 18.85 22.91 -39.55
CA ALA A 10 18.76 23.11 -38.10
C ALA A 10 17.31 23.23 -37.61
N ASP A 11 16.43 23.87 -38.40
CA ASP A 11 15.01 24.01 -38.07
C ASP A 11 14.28 22.66 -38.02
N ASP A 12 14.57 21.74 -38.94
CA ASP A 12 14.02 20.37 -38.89
C ASP A 12 14.50 19.62 -37.65
N LEU A 13 15.77 19.77 -37.28
CA LEU A 13 16.28 19.18 -36.05
C LEU A 13 15.52 19.68 -34.82
N VAL A 14 15.27 21.00 -34.73
CA VAL A 14 14.49 21.63 -33.66
C VAL A 14 13.05 21.11 -33.65
N ASN A 15 12.37 21.14 -34.80
CA ASN A 15 10.98 20.70 -34.93
C ASN A 15 10.81 19.23 -34.53
N ARG A 16 11.73 18.35 -34.95
CA ARG A 16 11.69 16.93 -34.61
C ARG A 16 11.98 16.69 -33.14
N TYR A 17 12.89 17.44 -32.53
CA TYR A 17 13.11 17.40 -31.08
C TYR A 17 11.85 17.80 -30.30
N LEU A 18 11.22 18.91 -30.69
CA LEU A 18 9.97 19.41 -30.10
C LEU A 18 8.80 18.44 -30.30
N SER A 19 8.79 17.68 -31.40
CA SER A 19 7.82 16.59 -31.61
C SER A 19 8.03 15.40 -30.65
N GLY A 20 9.16 15.36 -29.94
CA GLY A 20 9.47 14.37 -28.91
C GLY A 20 10.62 13.42 -29.24
N GLU A 21 11.25 13.53 -30.41
CA GLU A 21 12.42 12.70 -30.76
C GLU A 21 13.61 13.01 -29.86
N SER A 22 14.30 11.96 -29.39
CA SER A 22 15.47 12.13 -28.52
C SER A 22 16.69 12.64 -29.30
N ILE A 23 17.61 13.32 -28.60
CA ILE A 23 18.91 13.74 -29.16
C ILE A 23 19.66 12.56 -29.79
N ASN A 24 19.53 11.35 -29.23
CA ASN A 24 20.14 10.15 -29.79
C ASN A 24 19.53 9.76 -31.14
N GLN A 25 18.20 9.82 -31.29
CA GLN A 25 17.54 9.57 -32.59
C GLN A 25 17.95 10.61 -33.62
N LEU A 26 17.91 11.89 -33.24
CA LEU A 26 18.33 12.98 -34.11
C LEU A 26 19.79 12.82 -34.54
N SER A 27 20.69 12.50 -33.61
CA SER A 27 22.11 12.30 -33.92
C SER A 27 22.34 11.22 -34.99
N LYS A 28 21.57 10.12 -34.95
CA LYS A 28 21.65 9.05 -35.95
C LYS A 28 21.09 9.48 -37.30
N ILE A 29 19.97 10.20 -37.30
CA ILE A 29 19.27 10.57 -38.54
C ILE A 29 20.03 11.66 -39.30
N PHE A 30 20.57 12.64 -38.58
CA PHE A 30 21.35 13.73 -39.16
C PHE A 30 22.84 13.37 -39.33
N GLY A 31 23.28 12.17 -38.91
CA GLY A 31 24.67 11.73 -39.04
C GLY A 31 25.67 12.57 -38.22
N ILE A 32 25.24 13.13 -37.09
CA ILE A 32 26.03 14.01 -36.23
C ILE A 32 26.21 13.42 -34.84
N SER A 33 27.17 13.93 -34.05
CA SER A 33 27.29 13.53 -32.66
C SER A 33 26.15 14.09 -31.80
N ARG A 34 25.87 13.44 -30.67
CA ARG A 34 24.88 13.92 -29.68
C ARG A 34 25.21 15.31 -29.13
N SER A 35 26.51 15.61 -28.94
CA SER A 35 26.96 16.93 -28.49
C SER A 35 26.70 18.02 -29.52
N VAL A 36 26.85 17.71 -30.81
CA VAL A 36 26.52 18.67 -31.89
C VAL A 36 25.02 18.91 -31.96
N ALA A 37 24.18 17.86 -31.89
CA ALA A 37 22.73 18.01 -31.86
C ALA A 37 22.26 18.82 -30.63
N ALA A 38 22.80 18.54 -29.44
CA ALA A 38 22.50 19.28 -28.22
C ALA A 38 22.87 20.76 -28.35
N ARG A 39 24.06 21.05 -28.88
CA ARG A 39 24.54 22.41 -29.10
C ARG A 39 23.63 23.19 -30.05
N ILE A 40 23.22 22.58 -31.17
CA ILE A 40 22.29 23.22 -32.11
C ILE A 40 20.97 23.57 -31.43
N LEU A 41 20.40 22.65 -30.64
CA LEU A 41 19.17 22.93 -29.89
C LEU A 41 19.34 24.12 -28.94
N THR A 42 20.42 24.14 -28.15
CA THR A 42 20.67 25.23 -27.20
C THR A 42 20.98 26.57 -27.89
N GLU A 43 21.72 26.56 -29.01
CA GLU A 43 21.99 27.77 -29.82
C GLU A 43 20.70 28.33 -30.45
N ASN A 44 19.66 27.50 -30.61
CA ASN A 44 18.32 27.89 -31.05
C ASN A 44 17.34 28.16 -29.88
N GLY A 45 17.84 28.32 -28.65
CA GLY A 45 17.02 28.67 -27.48
C GLY A 45 16.15 27.53 -26.94
N ILE A 46 16.41 26.28 -27.36
CA ILE A 46 15.67 25.12 -26.88
C ILE A 46 16.30 24.54 -25.61
N GLU A 47 15.52 24.46 -24.54
CA GLU A 47 15.92 23.80 -23.31
C GLU A 47 15.99 22.26 -23.50
N LEU A 48 17.08 21.67 -23.03
CA LEU A 48 17.28 20.22 -23.15
C LEU A 48 16.50 19.48 -22.05
N ARG A 49 15.80 18.42 -22.45
CA ARG A 49 15.03 17.56 -21.55
C ARG A 49 15.99 16.86 -20.59
N ASN A 50 15.61 16.83 -19.31
CA ASN A 50 16.25 15.94 -18.35
C ASN A 50 15.82 14.47 -18.58
N GLN A 51 16.44 13.55 -17.83
CA GLN A 51 16.16 12.12 -17.97
C GLN A 51 14.68 11.76 -17.72
N SER A 52 14.05 12.37 -16.71
CA SER A 52 12.66 12.10 -16.35
C SER A 52 11.70 12.56 -17.44
N GLU A 53 11.94 13.74 -18.02
CA GLU A 53 11.16 14.27 -19.14
C GLU A 53 11.32 13.42 -20.40
N ALA A 54 12.56 13.00 -20.72
CA ALA A 54 12.83 12.13 -21.85
C ALA A 54 12.12 10.78 -21.72
N GLU A 55 12.16 10.16 -20.53
CA GLU A 55 11.40 8.92 -20.27
C GLU A 55 9.90 9.17 -20.38
N LYS A 56 9.36 10.26 -19.83
CA LYS A 56 7.93 10.58 -19.93
C LYS A 56 7.47 10.64 -21.40
N VAL A 57 8.17 11.40 -22.24
CA VAL A 57 7.85 11.50 -23.68
C VAL A 57 7.95 10.15 -24.38
N LYS A 58 8.96 9.34 -24.04
CA LYS A 58 9.13 7.98 -24.56
C LYS A 58 7.94 7.10 -24.19
N TRP A 59 7.49 7.10 -22.93
CA TRP A 59 6.35 6.32 -22.50
C TRP A 59 5.04 6.79 -23.13
N ASP A 60 4.84 8.09 -23.26
CA ASP A 60 3.64 8.68 -23.88
C ASP A 60 3.47 8.27 -25.34
N ARG A 61 4.59 8.13 -26.09
CA ARG A 61 4.58 7.70 -27.49
C ARG A 61 4.56 6.18 -27.69
N MET A 62 4.82 5.38 -26.65
CA MET A 62 4.81 3.92 -26.76
C MET A 62 3.37 3.37 -26.80
N THR A 63 3.11 2.50 -27.78
CA THR A 63 1.92 1.65 -27.83
C THR A 63 1.90 0.64 -26.68
N ALA A 64 0.74 0.08 -26.34
CA ALA A 64 0.61 -0.93 -25.29
C ALA A 64 1.58 -2.13 -25.50
N GLY A 65 1.68 -2.65 -26.73
CA GLY A 65 2.60 -3.76 -27.04
C GLY A 65 4.08 -3.37 -27.04
N GLN A 66 4.44 -2.10 -27.22
CA GLN A 66 5.82 -1.64 -27.00
C GLN A 66 6.13 -1.53 -25.51
N ARG A 67 5.19 -0.99 -24.72
CA ARG A 67 5.32 -0.92 -23.25
C ARG A 67 5.51 -2.30 -22.65
N GLU A 68 4.69 -3.27 -23.07
CA GLU A 68 4.79 -4.67 -22.63
C GLU A 68 6.17 -5.26 -22.92
N ARG A 69 6.66 -5.15 -24.16
CA ARG A 69 8.00 -5.62 -24.54
C ARG A 69 9.11 -4.95 -23.74
N GLN A 70 9.00 -3.65 -23.48
CA GLN A 70 9.98 -2.89 -22.71
C GLN A 70 10.08 -3.38 -21.26
N VAL A 71 8.97 -3.77 -20.63
CA VAL A 71 8.94 -4.24 -19.24
C VAL A 71 9.09 -5.76 -19.09
N ASP A 72 8.90 -6.53 -20.17
CA ASP A 72 8.91 -8.00 -20.15
C ASP A 72 10.20 -8.58 -19.56
N ALA A 73 11.37 -8.05 -19.94
CA ALA A 73 12.65 -8.51 -19.41
C ALA A 73 12.75 -8.30 -17.88
N ALA A 74 12.29 -7.15 -17.38
CA ALA A 74 12.27 -6.85 -15.95
C ALA A 74 11.25 -7.72 -15.19
N HIS A 75 10.07 -7.94 -15.77
CA HIS A 75 9.08 -8.87 -15.22
C HIS A 75 9.62 -10.30 -15.16
N LYS A 76 10.24 -10.80 -16.24
CA LYS A 76 10.90 -12.12 -16.27
C LYS A 76 11.99 -12.24 -15.22
N ALA A 77 12.82 -11.20 -15.06
CA ALA A 77 13.91 -11.21 -14.08
C ALA A 77 13.45 -11.21 -12.62
N THR A 78 12.22 -10.76 -12.34
CA THR A 78 11.65 -10.67 -10.99
C THR A 78 10.61 -11.76 -10.70
N LYS A 79 10.02 -12.36 -11.74
CA LYS A 79 9.03 -13.43 -11.62
C LYS A 79 9.62 -14.63 -10.87
N GLY A 80 8.92 -15.07 -9.83
CA GLY A 80 9.32 -16.24 -9.02
C GLY A 80 10.43 -15.98 -8.00
N LYS A 81 11.06 -14.79 -7.98
CA LYS A 81 12.02 -14.46 -6.92
C LYS A 81 11.27 -14.13 -5.64
N GLU A 82 11.57 -14.87 -4.58
CA GLU A 82 11.11 -14.53 -3.24
C GLU A 82 11.75 -13.22 -2.79
N LYS A 83 10.94 -12.31 -2.25
CA LYS A 83 11.44 -11.06 -1.69
C LYS A 83 12.09 -11.37 -0.35
N THR A 84 13.31 -10.88 -0.16
CA THR A 84 14.00 -10.99 1.12
C THR A 84 13.23 -10.21 2.19
N PHE A 85 13.42 -10.60 3.45
CA PHE A 85 12.80 -9.94 4.61
C PHE A 85 13.11 -8.44 4.65
N GLU A 86 14.36 -8.05 4.38
CA GLU A 86 14.77 -6.64 4.33
C GLU A 86 14.05 -5.84 3.25
N VAL A 87 13.87 -6.42 2.06
CA VAL A 87 13.14 -5.78 0.96
C VAL A 87 11.67 -5.58 1.35
N LEU A 88 11.06 -6.56 2.00
CA LEU A 88 9.69 -6.44 2.51
C LEU A 88 9.58 -5.36 3.59
N CYS A 89 10.54 -5.28 4.51
CA CYS A 89 10.56 -4.23 5.55
C CYS A 89 10.71 -2.83 4.95
N LYS A 90 11.63 -2.65 3.98
CA LYS A 90 11.79 -1.37 3.28
C LYS A 90 10.51 -0.97 2.54
N ALA A 91 9.85 -1.92 1.91
CA ALA A 91 8.57 -1.68 1.24
C ALA A 91 7.46 -1.29 2.24
N ALA A 92 7.42 -1.91 3.41
CA ALA A 92 6.46 -1.56 4.46
C ALA A 92 6.68 -0.14 4.98
N ILE A 93 7.93 0.24 5.29
CA ILE A 93 8.28 1.62 5.72
C ILE A 93 7.93 2.64 4.63
N ALA A 94 8.21 2.33 3.36
CA ALA A 94 7.86 3.22 2.25
C ALA A 94 6.34 3.44 2.17
N ARG A 95 5.53 2.40 2.43
CA ARG A 95 4.07 2.49 2.47
C ARG A 95 3.56 3.28 3.66
N GLU A 96 4.16 3.18 4.84
CA GLU A 96 3.82 4.03 5.99
C GLU A 96 4.08 5.52 5.66
N LYS A 97 5.22 5.83 5.03
CA LYS A 97 5.60 7.20 4.66
C LYS A 97 4.73 7.80 3.56
N LYS A 98 4.33 6.98 2.59
CA LYS A 98 3.49 7.39 1.45
C LYS A 98 2.35 6.38 1.29
N PRO A 99 1.32 6.48 2.15
CA PRO A 99 0.18 5.58 2.06
C PRO A 99 -0.52 5.71 0.72
N SER A 100 -0.96 4.58 0.17
CA SER A 100 -1.76 4.51 -1.05
C SER A 100 -2.84 3.45 -0.89
N ASN A 101 -3.94 3.58 -1.64
CA ASN A 101 -5.07 2.64 -1.61
C ASN A 101 -5.72 2.44 -0.23
N ILE A 102 -5.76 3.47 0.61
CA ILE A 102 -6.43 3.41 1.92
C ILE A 102 -7.95 3.32 1.70
N GLY A 103 -8.63 2.35 2.31
CA GLY A 103 -10.08 2.21 2.25
C GLY A 103 -10.83 3.35 2.94
N LYS A 104 -12.06 3.64 2.49
CA LYS A 104 -12.93 4.66 3.12
C LYS A 104 -13.21 4.36 4.59
N ASP A 105 -13.39 3.08 4.92
CA ASP A 105 -13.64 2.61 6.27
C ASP A 105 -12.41 2.76 7.19
N GLU A 106 -11.20 2.52 6.68
CA GLU A 106 -9.95 2.80 7.42
C GLU A 106 -9.84 4.29 7.78
N ILE A 107 -10.07 5.17 6.80
CA ILE A 107 -10.03 6.63 7.01
C ILE A 107 -11.07 7.05 8.05
N ARG A 108 -12.29 6.51 7.93
CA ARG A 108 -13.39 6.81 8.85
C ARG A 108 -13.06 6.35 10.27
N LEU A 109 -12.62 5.11 10.45
CA LEU A 109 -12.29 4.56 11.76
C LEU A 109 -11.10 5.28 12.39
N LYS A 110 -10.06 5.61 11.60
CA LYS A 110 -8.92 6.42 12.05
C LYS A 110 -9.39 7.70 12.72
N ARG A 111 -10.23 8.46 12.02
CA ARG A 111 -10.76 9.73 12.54
C ARG A 111 -11.57 9.54 13.80
N MET A 112 -12.42 8.51 13.85
CA MET A 112 -13.24 8.19 15.03
C MET A 112 -12.38 7.87 16.26
N LEU A 113 -11.28 7.13 16.08
CA LEU A 113 -10.35 6.81 17.16
C LEU A 113 -9.51 8.02 17.58
N GLU A 114 -9.08 8.87 16.64
CA GLU A 114 -8.38 10.12 16.93
C GLU A 114 -9.26 11.08 17.75
N THR A 115 -10.55 11.21 17.41
CA THR A 115 -11.52 12.00 18.20
C THR A 115 -11.68 11.48 19.63
N ARG A 116 -11.40 10.18 19.86
CA ARG A 116 -11.42 9.55 21.19
C ARG A 116 -10.09 9.66 21.94
N GLY A 117 -9.15 10.44 21.42
CA GLY A 117 -7.87 10.73 22.07
C GLY A 117 -6.76 9.73 21.78
N HIS A 118 -6.95 8.78 20.85
CA HIS A 118 -5.92 7.82 20.48
C HIS A 118 -4.94 8.39 19.46
N ILE A 119 -3.65 8.05 19.60
CA ILE A 119 -2.64 8.32 18.58
C ILE A 119 -2.69 7.19 17.55
N VAL A 120 -3.14 7.51 16.33
CA VAL A 120 -3.37 6.52 15.27
C VAL A 120 -2.46 6.76 14.06
N ILE A 121 -1.63 5.76 13.75
CA ILE A 121 -0.74 5.75 12.59
C ILE A 121 -1.33 4.84 11.53
N GLY A 122 -1.76 5.41 10.41
CA GLY A 122 -2.26 4.63 9.27
C GLY A 122 -1.15 3.87 8.56
N GLN A 123 -1.43 2.65 8.10
CA GLN A 123 -0.49 1.81 7.35
C GLN A 123 0.83 1.58 8.09
N LYS A 124 0.79 1.47 9.43
CA LYS A 124 1.96 1.35 10.31
C LYS A 124 2.81 0.14 9.95
N ALA A 125 4.09 0.35 9.64
CA ALA A 125 5.04 -0.71 9.33
C ALA A 125 5.51 -1.43 10.60
N VAL A 126 5.37 -2.75 10.61
CA VAL A 126 5.90 -3.66 11.65
C VAL A 126 6.59 -4.82 10.96
N GLY A 127 7.91 -4.70 10.81
CA GLY A 127 8.69 -5.63 9.99
C GLY A 127 8.20 -5.65 8.54
N PRO A 128 7.88 -6.83 7.96
CA PRO A 128 7.48 -6.94 6.56
C PRO A 128 5.99 -6.62 6.31
N TYR A 129 5.24 -6.23 7.35
CA TYR A 129 3.79 -6.00 7.28
C TYR A 129 3.43 -4.54 7.54
N ASN A 130 2.31 -4.09 6.95
CA ASN A 130 1.68 -2.80 7.25
C ASN A 130 0.33 -3.06 7.90
N ILE A 131 0.14 -2.59 9.14
CA ILE A 131 -1.13 -2.61 9.86
C ILE A 131 -1.98 -1.46 9.36
N ASP A 132 -3.28 -1.68 9.12
CA ASP A 132 -4.17 -0.64 8.61
C ASP A 132 -4.18 0.59 9.53
N LEU A 133 -4.36 0.37 10.84
CA LEU A 133 -4.30 1.41 11.87
C LEU A 133 -3.49 0.91 13.08
N GLY A 134 -2.28 1.44 13.26
CA GLY A 134 -1.47 1.22 14.47
C GLY A 134 -1.82 2.24 15.55
N VAL A 135 -2.31 1.77 16.70
CA VAL A 135 -2.68 2.62 17.85
C VAL A 135 -1.67 2.46 18.97
N VAL A 136 -1.22 3.58 19.53
CA VAL A 136 -0.35 3.62 20.71
C VAL A 136 -1.16 4.14 21.89
N ALA A 137 -1.31 3.31 22.92
CA ALA A 137 -2.01 3.64 24.17
C ALA A 137 -1.06 3.39 25.35
N SER A 138 -0.55 4.48 25.94
CA SER A 138 0.52 4.45 26.96
C SER A 138 1.74 3.68 26.45
N GLU A 139 2.03 2.50 26.99
CA GLU A 139 3.12 1.61 26.57
C GLU A 139 2.63 0.42 25.72
N THR A 140 1.34 0.35 25.42
CA THR A 140 0.74 -0.74 24.66
C THR A 140 0.52 -0.36 23.19
N THR A 141 0.87 -1.28 22.29
CA THR A 141 0.61 -1.15 20.86
C THR A 141 -0.52 -2.08 20.43
N VAL A 142 -1.53 -1.51 19.74
CA VAL A 142 -2.68 -2.24 19.22
C VAL A 142 -2.76 -2.06 17.71
N ALA A 143 -2.80 -3.18 16.99
CA ALA A 143 -3.04 -3.24 15.57
C ALA A 143 -4.54 -3.33 15.32
N VAL A 144 -5.12 -2.36 14.62
CA VAL A 144 -6.53 -2.40 14.19
C VAL A 144 -6.56 -2.64 12.69
N GLU A 145 -7.06 -3.82 12.29
CA GLU A 145 -7.21 -4.25 10.89
C GLU A 145 -8.65 -4.08 10.44
N VAL A 146 -8.87 -3.50 9.26
CA VAL A 146 -10.21 -3.29 8.69
C VAL A 146 -10.40 -4.25 7.52
N PHE A 147 -11.16 -5.32 7.74
CA PHE A 147 -11.43 -6.30 6.71
C PHE A 147 -12.69 -5.92 5.95
N GLY A 148 -12.52 -5.66 4.65
CA GLY A 148 -13.62 -5.49 3.72
C GLY A 148 -14.02 -6.84 3.13
N GLY A 149 -15.30 -7.19 3.20
CA GLY A 149 -15.84 -8.36 2.53
C GLY A 149 -15.35 -9.73 3.05
N TRP A 150 -15.77 -10.79 2.36
CA TRP A 150 -15.65 -12.18 2.84
C TRP A 150 -14.42 -12.93 2.29
N TRP A 151 -13.59 -12.29 1.45
CA TRP A 151 -12.45 -12.96 0.82
C TRP A 151 -11.28 -13.23 1.78
N HIS A 152 -11.22 -12.54 2.93
CA HIS A 152 -10.18 -12.73 3.94
C HIS A 152 -10.27 -14.08 4.69
N TRP A 153 -11.39 -14.79 4.58
CA TRP A 153 -11.75 -15.89 5.47
C TRP A 153 -11.35 -17.28 4.94
N TYR A 154 -10.83 -17.34 3.71
CA TYR A 154 -10.64 -18.58 2.97
C TYR A 154 -9.27 -18.69 2.26
N GLY A 155 -8.85 -19.94 2.04
CA GLY A 155 -7.70 -20.28 1.18
C GLY A 155 -6.37 -19.70 1.63
N LYS A 156 -5.57 -19.25 0.66
CA LYS A 156 -4.21 -18.70 0.90
C LYS A 156 -4.21 -17.46 1.79
N HIS A 157 -5.31 -16.69 1.83
CA HIS A 157 -5.42 -15.50 2.66
C HIS A 157 -5.44 -15.86 4.15
N ALA A 158 -6.15 -16.92 4.54
CA ALA A 158 -6.18 -17.38 5.93
C ALA A 158 -4.79 -17.82 6.43
N ALA A 159 -4.03 -18.54 5.60
CA ALA A 159 -2.67 -18.96 5.96
C ALA A 159 -1.70 -17.77 6.13
N ILE A 160 -1.85 -16.74 5.29
CA ILE A 160 -1.06 -15.50 5.42
C ILE A 160 -1.45 -14.73 6.69
N ILE A 161 -2.73 -14.75 7.06
CA ILE A 161 -3.24 -14.10 8.28
C ILE A 161 -2.64 -14.74 9.53
N ASP A 162 -2.63 -16.08 9.65
CA ASP A 162 -2.02 -16.75 10.82
C ASP A 162 -0.54 -16.37 10.95
N LYS A 163 0.25 -16.50 9.87
CA LYS A 163 1.67 -16.11 9.87
C LYS A 163 1.87 -14.64 10.27
N ARG A 164 1.04 -13.74 9.73
CA ARG A 164 1.08 -12.30 10.02
C ARG A 164 0.74 -12.02 11.48
N PHE A 165 -0.34 -12.60 12.00
CA PHE A 165 -0.80 -12.34 13.35
C PHE A 165 0.20 -12.88 14.36
N ARG A 166 0.75 -14.08 14.16
CA ARG A 166 1.84 -14.61 15.00
C ARG A 166 3.03 -13.68 15.02
N TYR A 167 3.44 -13.16 13.86
CA TYR A 167 4.54 -12.20 13.79
C TYR A 167 4.26 -10.94 14.62
N LEU A 168 3.06 -10.37 14.52
CA LEU A 168 2.67 -9.16 15.26
C LEU A 168 2.56 -9.43 16.77
N LEU A 169 1.85 -10.49 17.16
CA LEU A 169 1.67 -10.90 18.57
C LEU A 169 3.03 -11.15 19.25
N ASN A 170 3.94 -11.86 18.57
CA ASN A 170 5.31 -12.09 19.07
C ASN A 170 6.16 -10.81 19.20
N ARG A 171 5.71 -9.70 18.59
CA ARG A 171 6.35 -8.38 18.69
C ARG A 171 5.65 -7.46 19.70
N GLY A 172 4.75 -7.98 20.52
CA GLY A 172 4.05 -7.21 21.56
C GLY A 172 2.82 -6.46 21.06
N TRP A 173 2.35 -6.73 19.83
CA TRP A 173 1.15 -6.10 19.29
C TRP A 173 -0.09 -6.90 19.66
N TYR A 174 -1.08 -6.23 20.26
CA TYR A 174 -2.44 -6.74 20.32
C TYR A 174 -3.13 -6.52 18.98
N ILE A 175 -4.10 -7.36 18.60
CA ILE A 175 -4.75 -7.25 17.29
C ILE A 175 -6.27 -7.16 17.46
N ILE A 176 -6.89 -6.16 16.86
CA ILE A 176 -8.35 -6.03 16.75
C ILE A 176 -8.69 -6.01 15.26
N VAL A 177 -9.46 -6.99 14.80
CA VAL A 177 -9.95 -7.05 13.42
C VAL A 177 -11.39 -6.58 13.39
N VAL A 178 -11.69 -5.62 12.54
CA VAL A 178 -13.05 -5.10 12.32
C VAL A 178 -13.52 -5.58 10.96
N ASN A 179 -14.52 -6.46 10.93
CA ASN A 179 -15.16 -6.84 9.68
C ASN A 179 -16.22 -5.79 9.31
N SER A 180 -15.96 -5.05 8.23
CA SER A 180 -16.87 -4.04 7.68
C SER A 180 -17.51 -4.55 6.38
N THR A 181 -18.84 -4.41 6.31
CA THR A 181 -19.63 -4.73 5.11
C THR A 181 -20.73 -3.68 4.95
N ASP A 182 -21.35 -3.60 3.77
CA ASP A 182 -22.49 -2.68 3.56
C ASP A 182 -23.64 -2.91 4.57
N ARG A 183 -23.82 -4.15 5.05
CA ARG A 183 -24.82 -4.49 6.07
C ARG A 183 -24.38 -4.18 7.50
N HIS A 184 -23.08 -4.15 7.74
CA HIS A 184 -22.46 -3.92 9.04
C HIS A 184 -21.32 -2.90 8.90
N PRO A 185 -21.64 -1.63 8.58
CA PRO A 185 -20.63 -0.60 8.38
C PRO A 185 -19.99 -0.22 9.71
N ILE A 186 -18.80 0.36 9.66
CA ILE A 186 -18.18 0.97 10.84
C ILE A 186 -19.03 2.16 11.33
N THR A 187 -19.36 2.15 12.61
CA THR A 187 -20.19 3.16 13.30
C THR A 187 -19.46 3.79 14.48
N GLU A 188 -19.98 4.87 15.06
CA GLU A 188 -19.43 5.45 16.30
C GLU A 188 -19.39 4.41 17.43
N ASN A 189 -20.44 3.61 17.60
CA ASN A 189 -20.46 2.53 18.58
C ASN A 189 -19.34 1.50 18.36
N THR A 190 -18.92 1.26 17.11
CA THR A 190 -17.77 0.40 16.81
C THR A 190 -16.49 1.02 17.35
N ALA A 191 -16.30 2.32 17.11
CA ALA A 191 -15.13 3.04 17.56
C ALA A 191 -15.10 3.22 19.09
N ASP A 192 -16.25 3.41 19.74
CA ASP A 192 -16.38 3.39 21.21
C ASP A 192 -15.92 2.05 21.77
N TYR A 193 -16.44 0.95 21.22
CA TYR A 193 -16.06 -0.39 21.64
C TYR A 193 -14.55 -0.64 21.47
N ILE A 194 -13.97 -0.28 20.31
CA ILE A 194 -12.54 -0.43 20.06
C ILE A 194 -11.72 0.42 21.04
N SER A 195 -12.14 1.67 21.28
CA SER A 195 -11.49 2.57 22.22
C SER A 195 -11.51 2.01 23.64
N ASP A 196 -12.66 1.51 24.09
CA ASP A 196 -12.81 0.90 25.41
C ASP A 196 -11.95 -0.35 25.56
N LEU A 197 -11.87 -1.16 24.51
CA LEU A 197 -11.00 -2.34 24.48
C LEU A 197 -9.52 -1.94 24.55
N ILE A 198 -9.09 -0.96 23.76
CA ILE A 198 -7.71 -0.42 23.80
C ILE A 198 -7.38 0.09 25.20
N ASN A 199 -8.28 0.87 25.81
CA ASN A 199 -8.10 1.40 27.15
C ASN A 199 -8.03 0.29 28.20
N SER A 200 -8.86 -0.74 28.08
CA SER A 200 -8.86 -1.90 28.97
C SER A 200 -7.53 -2.66 28.89
N ILE A 201 -7.04 -2.93 27.66
CA ILE A 201 -5.75 -3.57 27.43
C ILE A 201 -4.61 -2.71 28.00
N SER A 202 -4.62 -1.40 27.76
CA SER A 202 -3.55 -0.51 28.25
C SER A 202 -3.52 -0.42 29.78
N ARG A 203 -4.66 -0.49 30.47
CA ARG A 203 -4.73 -0.42 31.94
C ARG A 203 -4.36 -1.73 32.60
N ASN A 204 -4.74 -2.85 32.00
CA ASN A 204 -4.49 -4.19 32.53
C ASN A 204 -4.04 -5.13 31.40
N PRO A 205 -2.79 -4.99 30.92
CA PRO A 205 -2.30 -5.76 29.79
C PRO A 205 -2.32 -7.24 30.13
N PRO A 206 -2.99 -8.08 29.32
CA PRO A 206 -2.93 -9.52 29.48
C PRO A 206 -1.48 -10.02 29.48
N THR A 207 -1.20 -11.10 30.21
CA THR A 207 0.14 -11.72 30.26
C THR A 207 0.69 -12.07 28.88
N PHE A 208 -0.20 -12.35 27.92
CA PHE A 208 0.14 -12.65 26.54
C PHE A 208 -0.67 -11.78 25.59
N CYS A 209 -0.06 -11.36 24.48
CA CYS A 209 -0.78 -10.64 23.43
C CYS A 209 -1.96 -11.49 22.91
N LYS A 210 -3.09 -10.81 22.75
CA LYS A 210 -4.36 -11.38 22.30
C LYS A 210 -4.82 -10.74 21.00
N TYR A 211 -5.69 -11.46 20.31
CA TYR A 211 -6.42 -10.91 19.18
C TYR A 211 -7.93 -11.04 19.40
N TRP A 212 -8.68 -10.08 18.83
CA TRP A 212 -10.13 -10.04 18.80
C TRP A 212 -10.58 -9.78 17.38
N VAL A 213 -11.61 -10.51 16.92
CA VAL A 213 -12.30 -10.24 15.67
C VAL A 213 -13.69 -9.78 16.02
N ILE A 214 -14.06 -8.59 15.57
CA ILE A 214 -15.33 -7.94 15.87
C ILE A 214 -16.08 -7.53 14.60
N ARG A 215 -17.39 -7.34 14.72
CA ARG A 215 -18.23 -6.75 13.66
C ARG A 215 -18.23 -5.23 13.72
N GLY A 216 -18.76 -4.59 12.68
CA GLY A 216 -19.08 -3.15 12.64
C GLY A 216 -20.12 -2.65 13.67
N ALA A 217 -20.44 -3.44 14.70
CA ALA A 217 -21.21 -3.00 15.87
C ALA A 217 -20.51 -3.34 17.20
N GLY A 218 -19.25 -3.79 17.17
CA GLY A 218 -18.49 -4.18 18.37
C GLY A 218 -18.70 -5.62 18.84
N GLU A 219 -19.50 -6.42 18.14
CA GLU A 219 -19.77 -7.81 18.55
C GLU A 219 -18.54 -8.70 18.35
N LEU A 220 -18.12 -9.41 19.39
CA LEU A 220 -17.04 -10.38 19.33
C LEU A 220 -17.45 -11.61 18.49
N ILE A 221 -16.69 -11.87 17.44
CA ILE A 221 -16.84 -12.99 16.49
C ILE A 221 -15.93 -14.15 16.86
N ALA A 222 -14.67 -13.83 17.14
CA ALA A 222 -13.60 -14.78 17.45
C ALA A 222 -12.54 -14.05 18.27
N GLY A 223 -11.75 -14.80 19.03
CA GLY A 223 -10.61 -14.24 19.75
C GLY A 223 -9.70 -15.35 20.23
N GLY A 224 -8.47 -14.98 20.54
CA GLY A 224 -7.44 -15.92 20.92
C GLY A 224 -6.17 -15.23 21.38
N SER A 225 -5.09 -15.99 21.48
CA SER A 225 -3.80 -15.55 22.01
C SER A 225 -2.63 -16.02 21.17
N VAL A 226 -1.45 -15.45 21.43
CA VAL A 226 -0.18 -15.88 20.82
C VAL A 226 0.14 -17.37 21.07
N ASN A 227 -0.38 -17.94 22.16
CA ASN A 227 -0.13 -19.32 22.57
C ASN A 227 -1.08 -20.34 21.92
N ASP A 228 -2.05 -19.89 21.13
CA ASP A 228 -3.01 -20.79 20.52
C ASP A 228 -2.33 -21.57 19.37
N ASP A 229 -2.62 -22.88 19.29
CA ASP A 229 -2.10 -23.76 18.25
C ASP A 229 -2.46 -23.27 16.84
N GLN A 230 -3.61 -22.61 16.70
CA GLN A 230 -4.10 -22.04 15.44
C GLN A 230 -4.82 -20.71 15.70
N ILE A 231 -4.50 -19.68 14.91
CA ILE A 231 -5.24 -18.43 14.91
C ILE A 231 -6.48 -18.60 14.03
N SER A 232 -7.67 -18.54 14.63
CA SER A 232 -8.94 -18.55 13.91
C SER A 232 -9.56 -17.16 13.87
N ILE A 233 -9.84 -16.67 12.67
CA ILE A 233 -10.67 -15.49 12.45
C ILE A 233 -12.14 -15.84 12.20
N LYS A 234 -12.47 -17.15 12.12
CA LYS A 234 -13.81 -17.61 11.77
C LYS A 234 -14.78 -17.45 12.93
N PRO A 235 -16.05 -17.11 12.66
CA PRO A 235 -17.07 -17.01 13.69
C PRO A 235 -17.29 -18.38 14.29
N THR A 236 -17.29 -18.48 15.61
CA THR A 236 -17.78 -19.70 16.28
C THR A 236 -19.31 -19.82 16.18
N PHE A 237 -20.01 -18.70 15.94
CA PHE A 237 -21.47 -18.63 15.93
C PHE A 237 -22.05 -18.46 14.51
N THR A 238 -23.23 -19.03 14.28
CA THR A 238 -23.98 -18.94 13.02
C THR A 238 -24.94 -17.75 12.97
N SER A 239 -25.10 -17.01 14.07
CA SER A 239 -25.95 -15.82 14.17
C SER A 239 -25.28 -14.73 15.01
N GLY A 240 -25.57 -13.46 14.71
CA GLY A 240 -25.05 -12.27 15.41
C GLY A 240 -26.00 -11.08 15.20
N ARG A 241 -25.89 -9.98 15.96
CA ARG A 241 -26.83 -8.85 15.83
C ARG A 241 -26.40 -7.87 14.74
N ASN A 242 -27.38 -7.24 14.11
CA ASN A 242 -27.15 -6.16 13.15
C ASN A 242 -27.01 -4.80 13.86
N SER A 243 -26.80 -3.73 13.10
CA SER A 243 -26.72 -2.36 13.63
C SER A 243 -27.99 -1.89 14.34
N LYS A 244 -29.11 -2.61 14.22
CA LYS A 244 -30.37 -2.38 14.92
C LYS A 244 -30.58 -3.30 16.12
N GLY A 245 -29.58 -4.11 16.49
CA GLY A 245 -29.64 -5.06 17.61
C GLY A 245 -30.41 -6.36 17.30
N GLN A 246 -30.81 -6.61 16.06
CA GLN A 246 -31.59 -7.80 15.68
C GLN A 246 -30.66 -8.94 15.26
N TYR A 247 -30.93 -10.18 15.69
CA TYR A 247 -30.18 -11.35 15.23
C TYR A 247 -30.37 -11.57 13.72
N CYS A 248 -29.26 -11.68 13.01
CA CYS A 248 -29.18 -12.10 11.61
C CYS A 248 -28.20 -13.26 11.48
N ALA A 249 -28.37 -14.07 10.42
CA ALA A 249 -27.40 -15.11 10.11
C ALA A 249 -26.01 -14.49 9.95
N VAL A 250 -25.01 -15.13 10.54
CA VAL A 250 -23.60 -14.88 10.26
C VAL A 250 -23.32 -15.56 8.93
N PRO A 251 -23.06 -14.80 7.85
CA PRO A 251 -22.61 -15.40 6.61
C PRO A 251 -21.35 -16.20 6.92
N ARG A 252 -21.37 -17.48 6.55
CA ARG A 252 -20.21 -18.36 6.65
C ARG A 252 -19.29 -18.07 5.48
#